data_AF-D7A9B5-F1
#
_entry.id   AF-D7A9B5-F1
#
_cell.length_a   1.000
_cell.length_b   1.000
_cell.length_c   1.000
_cell.angle_alpha   90.00
_cell.angle_beta   90.00
_cell.angle_gamma   90.00
#
_symmetry.space_group_name_H-M   'P 1'
#
loop_
_entity.id
_entity.type
_entity.pdbx_description
1 polymer ?
#
loop_
_entity_poly.entity_id
_entity_poly.type
_entity_poly.pdbx_seq_one_letter_code
_entity_poly.pdbx_strand_id
1 'polypeptide(L)'
;MMMTRDAHFADSLRDDGPLSATGLLARRFRLWRGPDGRRQVYSVYAADEAPDYPDAVAIAVRMEGTRRIPVWTGPAGAKARTAALATGAQEIHLRILPETESGTLAPM
;
A
#
# COMPACT_ATOMS: atom_id res chain seq x y z
N MET A 1 24.55 -17.75 -0.01
CA MET A 1 23.64 -17.77 1.16
C MET A 1 22.96 -16.41 1.22
N MET A 2 21.73 -16.30 0.71
CA MET A 2 20.99 -15.02 0.64
C MET A 2 19.66 -15.22 1.35
N MET A 3 19.64 -14.94 2.64
CA MET A 3 18.46 -15.05 3.48
C MET A 3 17.55 -13.84 3.25
N THR A 4 16.42 -14.08 2.57
CA THR A 4 15.08 -13.64 3.01
C THR A 4 15.01 -12.32 3.75
N ARG A 5 15.00 -11.20 3.02
CA ARG A 5 14.69 -9.87 3.57
C ARG A 5 13.25 -9.40 3.30
N ASP A 6 12.46 -10.19 2.56
CA ASP A 6 11.17 -9.74 2.01
C ASP A 6 9.96 -10.08 2.89
N ALA A 7 10.09 -10.98 3.87
CA ALA A 7 8.95 -11.46 4.67
C ALA A 7 8.73 -10.68 5.98
N HIS A 8 9.74 -9.99 6.53
CA HIS A 8 9.64 -9.35 7.85
C HIS A 8 8.92 -8.00 7.86
N PHE A 9 8.69 -7.37 6.70
CA PHE A 9 8.05 -6.05 6.66
C PHE A 9 6.52 -6.10 6.85
N ALA A 10 5.88 -7.24 6.54
CA ALA A 10 4.43 -7.38 6.64
C ALA A 10 3.91 -7.15 8.07
N ASP A 11 4.61 -7.66 9.09
CA ASP A 11 4.21 -7.52 10.50
C ASP A 11 4.37 -6.09 11.05
N SER A 12 5.07 -5.20 10.33
CA SER A 12 5.33 -3.83 10.80
C SER A 12 4.30 -2.80 10.33
N LEU A 13 3.47 -3.15 9.35
CA LEU A 13 2.46 -2.26 8.80
C LEU A 13 1.13 -2.45 9.50
N ARG A 14 0.67 -1.40 10.17
CA ARG A 14 -0.63 -1.40 10.84
C ARG A 14 -1.67 -0.67 10.00
N ASP A 15 -2.81 -1.32 9.79
CA ASP A 15 -3.98 -0.70 9.18
C ASP A 15 -4.59 0.34 10.15
N ASP A 16 -4.54 1.61 9.76
CA ASP A 16 -5.03 2.75 10.54
C ASP A 16 -6.39 3.25 10.05
N GLY A 17 -7.07 2.48 9.19
CA GLY A 17 -8.42 2.73 8.74
C GLY A 17 -8.52 3.51 7.42
N PRO A 18 -9.75 3.79 6.96
CA PRO A 18 -9.98 4.63 5.79
C PRO A 18 -9.48 6.05 6.04
N LEU A 19 -9.13 6.76 4.96
CA LEU A 19 -8.94 8.21 5.03
C LEU A 19 -10.24 8.85 5.55
N SER A 20 -10.14 9.83 6.46
CA SER A 20 -11.29 10.61 6.97
C SER A 20 -11.91 11.46 5.85
N ALA A 21 -12.59 10.79 4.93
CA ALA A 21 -13.30 11.33 3.79
C ALA A 21 -14.66 10.62 3.71
N THR A 22 -15.63 11.20 3.01
CA THR A 22 -16.96 10.61 2.83
C THR A 22 -17.08 9.90 1.48
N GLY A 23 -17.98 8.92 1.40
CA GLY A 23 -18.36 8.27 0.14
C GLY A 23 -17.22 7.56 -0.58
N LEU A 24 -17.10 7.79 -1.90
CA LEU A 24 -16.17 7.09 -2.79
C LEU A 24 -14.70 7.26 -2.37
N LEU A 25 -14.34 8.43 -1.84
CA LEU A 25 -12.96 8.74 -1.41
C LEU A 25 -12.54 7.87 -0.22
N ALA A 26 -13.46 7.57 0.71
CA ALA A 26 -13.20 6.68 1.83
C ALA A 26 -12.85 5.24 1.39
N ARG A 27 -13.39 4.81 0.24
CA ARG A 27 -13.11 3.49 -0.35
C ARG A 27 -11.81 3.48 -1.13
N ARG A 28 -11.44 4.62 -1.72
CA ARG A 28 -10.29 4.75 -2.60
C ARG A 28 -8.97 4.95 -1.86
N PHE A 29 -9.01 5.35 -0.60
CA PHE A 29 -7.81 5.63 0.18
C PHE A 29 -7.82 4.96 1.56
N ARG A 30 -6.68 4.39 1.93
CA ARG A 30 -6.43 3.75 3.23
C ARG A 30 -5.20 4.36 3.89
N LEU A 31 -5.22 4.43 5.20
CA LEU A 31 -4.09 4.85 6.01
C LEU A 31 -3.35 3.62 6.54
N TRP A 32 -2.04 3.58 6.31
CA TRP A 32 -1.15 2.60 6.92
C TRP A 32 -0.14 3.31 7.81
N ARG A 33 0.15 2.72 8.96
CA ARG A 33 1.20 3.17 9.86
C ARG A 33 2.41 2.27 9.73
N GLY A 34 3.54 2.88 9.37
CA GLY A 34 4.82 2.20 9.29
C GLY A 34 5.47 1.99 10.67
N PRO A 35 6.58 1.22 10.72
CA PRO A 35 7.36 1.05 11.93
C PRO A 35 7.99 2.35 12.47
N ASP A 36 8.11 3.39 11.64
CA ASP A 36 8.50 4.75 12.05
C ASP A 36 7.37 5.49 12.81
N GLY A 37 6.22 4.85 12.98
CA GLY A 37 5.04 5.42 13.61
C GLY A 37 4.33 6.45 12.73
N ARG A 38 4.80 6.73 11.51
CA ARG A 38 4.16 7.71 10.63
C ARG A 38 2.99 7.06 9.88
N ARG A 39 1.89 7.79 9.82
CA ARG A 39 0.69 7.39 9.08
C ARG A 39 0.77 7.95 7.66
N GLN A 40 0.60 7.09 6.67
CA GLN A 40 0.75 7.43 5.26
C GLN A 40 -0.50 7.02 4.49
N VAL A 41 -0.86 7.81 3.47
CA VAL A 41 -2.00 7.55 2.61
C VAL A 41 -1.58 6.61 1.48
N TYR A 42 -2.40 5.59 1.26
CA TYR A 42 -2.31 4.69 0.13
C TYR A 42 -3.61 4.72 -0.65
N SER A 43 -3.50 4.68 -1.97
CA SER A 43 -4.61 4.48 -2.88
C SER A 43 -4.90 2.97 -3.01
N VAL A 44 -6.17 2.57 -2.96
CA VAL A 44 -6.62 1.17 -2.94
C VAL A 44 -7.13 0.76 -4.32
N TYR A 45 -6.65 -0.36 -4.83
CA TYR A 45 -7.10 -0.97 -6.09
C TYR A 45 -7.39 -2.46 -5.87
N ALA A 46 -8.28 -3.03 -6.69
CA ALA A 46 -8.32 -4.49 -6.86
C ALA A 46 -6.96 -4.97 -7.39
N ALA A 47 -6.57 -6.19 -7.05
CA ALA A 47 -5.24 -6.73 -7.38
C ALA A 47 -4.93 -6.76 -8.89
N ASP A 48 -5.95 -6.89 -9.73
CA ASP A 48 -5.88 -6.90 -11.19
C ASP A 48 -6.04 -5.51 -11.85
N GLU A 49 -6.51 -4.52 -11.10
CA GLU A 49 -6.74 -3.15 -11.57
C GLU A 49 -5.65 -2.15 -11.15
N ALA A 50 -4.64 -2.61 -10.41
CA ALA A 50 -3.58 -1.74 -9.90
C ALA A 50 -2.71 -1.18 -11.04
N PRO A 51 -2.61 0.16 -11.18
CA PRO A 51 -1.82 0.79 -12.22
C PRO A 51 -0.33 0.57 -12.02
N ASP A 52 0.41 0.64 -13.12
CA ASP A 52 1.87 0.57 -13.10
C ASP A 52 2.44 1.98 -12.88
N TYR A 53 2.67 2.32 -11.60
CA TYR A 53 3.35 3.56 -11.21
C TYR A 53 4.80 3.24 -10.80
N PRO A 54 5.80 3.53 -11.65
CA PRO A 54 7.19 3.18 -11.38
C PRO A 54 7.71 3.77 -10.07
N ASP A 55 7.28 4.99 -9.76
CA ASP A 55 7.71 5.74 -8.57
C ASP A 55 6.78 5.50 -7.36
N ALA A 56 6.12 4.35 -7.32
CA ALA A 56 5.26 3.96 -6.21
C ALA A 56 5.74 2.68 -5.53
N VAL A 57 5.46 2.61 -4.23
CA VAL A 57 5.52 1.37 -3.45
C VAL A 57 4.14 0.76 -3.34
N ALA A 58 4.10 -0.56 -3.32
CA ALA A 58 2.90 -1.36 -3.22
C ALA A 58 2.89 -2.18 -1.93
N ILE A 59 1.68 -2.36 -1.40
CA ILE A 59 1.35 -3.38 -0.40
C ILE A 59 0.32 -4.29 -1.05
N ALA A 60 0.60 -5.58 -1.18
CA ALA A 60 -0.43 -6.55 -1.51
C ALA A 60 -1.14 -6.94 -0.21
N VAL A 61 -2.47 -6.89 -0.24
CA VAL A 61 -3.31 -6.99 0.95
C VAL A 61 -4.35 -8.09 0.77
N ARG A 62 -4.34 -9.02 1.72
CA ARG A 62 -5.36 -10.05 1.87
C ARG A 62 -6.46 -9.56 2.80
N MET A 63 -7.69 -9.86 2.46
CA MET A 63 -8.87 -9.59 3.26
C MET A 63 -9.19 -10.78 4.15
N GLU A 64 -9.28 -10.53 5.46
CA GLU A 64 -9.72 -11.51 6.46
C GLU A 64 -10.93 -10.93 7.21
N GLY A 65 -12.13 -11.24 6.69
CA GLY A 65 -13.36 -10.57 7.11
C GLY A 65 -13.31 -9.07 6.78
N THR A 66 -13.36 -8.22 7.80
CA THR A 66 -13.22 -6.76 7.65
C THR A 66 -11.77 -6.27 7.79
N ARG A 67 -10.84 -7.16 8.15
CA ARG A 67 -9.43 -6.83 8.37
C ARG A 67 -8.65 -6.90 7.07
N ARG A 68 -7.70 -5.98 6.92
CA ARG A 68 -6.71 -5.93 5.84
C ARG A 68 -5.38 -6.39 6.38
N ILE A 69 -4.88 -7.50 5.86
CA ILE A 69 -3.63 -8.11 6.26
C ILE A 69 -2.60 -7.85 5.17
N PRO A 70 -1.54 -7.06 5.43
CA PRO A 70 -0.46 -6.93 4.48
C PRO A 70 0.26 -8.28 4.36
N VAL A 71 0.40 -8.78 3.14
CA VAL A 71 1.04 -10.09 2.88
C VAL A 71 2.33 -9.95 2.08
N TRP A 72 2.56 -8.78 1.48
CA TRP A 72 3.79 -8.45 0.77
C TRP A 72 3.93 -6.94 0.60
N THR A 73 5.17 -6.45 0.55
CA THR A 73 5.51 -5.06 0.23
C THR A 73 6.66 -5.00 -0.77
N GLY A 74 6.67 -3.97 -1.61
CA GLY A 74 7.75 -3.78 -2.57
C GLY A 74 7.43 -2.79 -3.69
N PRO A 75 8.13 -2.86 -4.83
CA PRO A 75 7.85 -2.02 -6.00
C PRO A 75 6.45 -2.25 -6.56
N ALA A 76 5.78 -1.20 -7.04
CA ALA A 76 4.50 -1.33 -7.73
C ALA A 76 4.61 -2.05 -9.10
N GLY A 77 3.49 -2.10 -9.82
CA GLY A 77 3.45 -2.68 -11.17
C GLY A 77 3.43 -4.21 -11.20
N ALA A 78 4.09 -4.78 -12.19
CA ALA A 78 4.07 -6.23 -12.44
C ALA A 78 4.49 -7.07 -11.22
N LYS A 79 5.51 -6.64 -10.47
CA LYS A 79 5.98 -7.35 -9.27
C LYS A 79 4.90 -7.45 -8.20
N ALA A 80 4.18 -6.35 -7.95
CA ALA A 80 3.09 -6.32 -6.99
C ALA A 80 1.93 -7.23 -7.41
N ARG A 81 1.57 -7.24 -8.71
CA ARG A 81 0.52 -8.13 -9.23
C ARG A 81 0.89 -9.61 -9.10
N THR A 82 2.13 -9.97 -9.44
CA THR A 82 2.63 -11.35 -9.25
C THR A 82 2.62 -11.75 -7.78
N ALA A 83 3.06 -10.87 -6.88
CA ALA A 83 3.03 -11.13 -5.45
C ALA A 83 1.60 -11.28 -4.92
N ALA A 84 0.67 -10.44 -5.39
CA ALA A 84 -0.74 -10.51 -5.01
C ALA A 84 -1.36 -11.86 -5.41
N LEU A 85 -1.11 -12.32 -6.64
CA LEU A 85 -1.55 -13.64 -7.11
C LEU A 85 -0.95 -14.77 -6.26
N ALA A 86 0.36 -14.73 -5.99
CA ALA A 86 1.05 -15.77 -5.24
C ALA A 86 0.60 -15.88 -3.77
N THR A 87 0.14 -14.78 -3.19
CA THR A 87 -0.27 -14.70 -1.77
C THR A 87 -1.78 -14.74 -1.56
N GLY A 88 -2.56 -14.76 -2.65
CA GLY A 88 -4.01 -14.64 -2.60
C GLY A 88 -4.48 -13.31 -2.04
N ALA A 89 -3.76 -12.22 -2.32
CA ALA A 89 -4.19 -10.87 -1.98
C ALA A 89 -5.32 -10.41 -2.92
N GLN A 90 -6.30 -9.68 -2.37
CA GLN A 90 -7.43 -9.14 -3.14
C GLN A 90 -7.22 -7.67 -3.50
N GLU A 91 -6.45 -6.94 -2.70
CA GLU A 91 -6.20 -5.52 -2.89
C GLU A 91 -4.70 -5.25 -3.09
N ILE A 92 -4.38 -4.22 -3.89
CA ILE A 92 -3.06 -3.61 -3.94
C ILE A 92 -3.19 -2.15 -3.51
N HIS A 93 -2.42 -1.77 -2.49
CA HIS A 93 -2.37 -0.42 -1.97
C HIS A 93 -1.11 0.27 -2.45
N LEU A 94 -1.26 1.39 -3.17
CA LEU A 94 -0.15 2.13 -3.75
C LEU A 94 0.07 3.47 -3.04
N ARG A 95 1.33 3.77 -2.75
CA ARG A 95 1.77 5.10 -2.33
C ARG A 95 2.88 5.57 -3.25
N ILE A 96 2.68 6.74 -3.85
CA ILE A 96 3.70 7.41 -4.65
C ILE A 96 4.79 7.91 -3.69
N LEU A 97 6.03 7.65 -4.05
CA LEU A 97 7.19 8.17 -3.35
C LEU A 97 7.53 9.53 -3.96
N PRO A 98 7.42 10.62 -3.20
CA PRO A 98 7.90 11.89 -3.70
C PRO A 98 9.45 11.87 -3.70
N GLU A 99 10.07 12.50 -4.69
CA GLU A 99 11.54 12.62 -4.77
C GLU A 99 12.11 13.39 -3.57
N THR A 100 11.33 14.31 -3.00
CA THR A 100 11.64 15.11 -1.82
C THR A 100 10.45 15.15 -0.87
N GLU A 101 10.64 15.60 0.38
CA GLU A 101 9.49 15.90 1.23
C GLU A 101 8.56 16.91 0.53
N SER A 102 7.26 16.60 0.52
CA SER A 102 6.26 17.51 -0.04
C SER A 102 6.16 18.74 0.86
N GLY A 103 6.69 19.87 0.39
CA GLY A 103 6.52 21.16 1.04
C GLY A 103 5.10 21.70 0.83
N THR A 104 4.87 22.93 1.31
CA THR A 104 3.61 23.64 1.04
C THR A 104 3.42 23.77 -0.47
N LEU A 105 2.28 23.29 -0.98
CA LEU A 105 1.83 23.64 -2.33
C LEU A 105 1.57 25.15 -2.31
N ALA A 106 2.46 25.93 -2.91
CA ALA A 106 2.18 27.34 -3.13
C ALA A 106 0.93 27.42 -4.04
N PRO A 107 -0.11 28.19 -3.66
CA PRO A 107 -1.19 28.45 -4.59
C PRO A 107 -0.60 29.14 -5.83
N MET A 108 -0.92 28.63 -7.02
CA MET A 108 -0.69 29.36 -8.27
C MET A 108 -1.57 30.60 -8.33
#